data_AF-A0A9P6CXC4-F1
#
_entry.id   AF-A0A9P6CXC4-F1
#
_cell.length_a   1.000
_cell.length_b   1.000
_cell.length_c   1.000
_cell.angle_alpha   90.00
_cell.angle_beta   90.00
_cell.angle_gamma   90.00
#
_symmetry.space_group_name_H-M   'P 1'
#
loop_
_entity.id
_entity.type
_entity.pdbx_description
1 polymer ?
#
loop_
_entity_poly.entity_id
_entity_poly.type
_entity_poly.pdbx_seq_one_letter_code
_entity_poly.pdbx_strand_id
1 'polypeptide(L)'
;MAEPAHIAHYDRLLVQIASYNTNLQGILGLPQDLVDWLAPTLQVSNFLSTERRAPDIVAVGFQELLPLHLGLSGLSRSLIDNRNALILSQIEAHAPNKDSYSLIAKVVNVGVALLVYGRDEGIARRACDVETAWTGCGPAYMGNKGAVGVRFRVSGPEGAVGETYTFLNCHLTPFDHKLKERLVDYQHIVERLLFAPLSSDSKIPSTLYETSHLFLLGDLNFRLDIPQDHTLYRKRFSQDFSQAIESERVREELKEFDQLTIERRKGTVFVGLHEGDFWKFKCSYKYKIGEVDKYSVKRVPSWTDRVLYSTYTDSPESSSITNLLYTSIPSYTTSDHKPVVSLLLLPSRPVEASSSIPIIHLPPSYQPKPDPQANLKRYIGRVFDRIIGIIWWLLTLLGAGSGIIGIFNFFLGLSAWTWWKIKPAGGGHNATV
;
A
#
# COMPACT_ATOMS: atom_id res chain seq x y z
N MET A 1 -10.27 -5.61 -42.86
CA MET A 1 -11.51 -5.93 -42.13
C MET A 1 -11.29 -5.48 -40.70
N ALA A 2 -12.09 -4.55 -40.20
CA ALA A 2 -12.01 -4.14 -38.80
C ALA A 2 -12.55 -5.28 -37.94
N GLU A 3 -11.73 -5.76 -37.01
CA GLU A 3 -12.15 -6.73 -36.00
C GLU A 3 -13.29 -6.10 -35.17
N PRO A 4 -14.41 -6.81 -34.93
CA PRO A 4 -15.53 -6.24 -34.19
C PRO A 4 -15.06 -5.88 -32.78
N ALA A 5 -15.29 -4.62 -32.37
CA ALA A 5 -14.84 -4.05 -31.10
C ALA A 5 -15.22 -4.87 -29.85
N HIS A 6 -16.23 -5.74 -29.96
CA HIS A 6 -16.65 -6.66 -28.89
C HIS A 6 -15.69 -7.83 -28.63
N ILE A 7 -14.88 -8.27 -29.61
CA ILE A 7 -13.93 -9.37 -29.43
C ILE A 7 -12.62 -8.87 -28.78
N ALA A 8 -12.22 -7.63 -29.06
CA ALA A 8 -10.94 -7.05 -28.64
C ALA A 8 -10.75 -6.90 -27.11
N HIS A 9 -11.81 -6.96 -26.31
CA HIS A 9 -11.73 -6.82 -24.85
C HIS A 9 -11.47 -8.13 -24.10
N TYR A 10 -11.73 -9.29 -24.70
CA TYR A 10 -11.57 -10.59 -24.01
C TYR A 10 -10.09 -11.01 -23.84
N ASP A 11 -9.20 -10.56 -24.73
CA ASP A 11 -7.77 -10.88 -24.68
C ASP A 11 -6.95 -9.99 -23.75
N ARG A 12 -7.54 -8.89 -23.26
CA ARG A 12 -6.89 -7.93 -22.36
C ARG A 12 -7.06 -8.37 -20.91
N LEU A 13 -6.02 -8.23 -20.08
CA LEU A 13 -6.09 -8.59 -18.67
C LEU A 13 -6.76 -7.49 -17.83
N LEU A 14 -7.63 -7.91 -16.91
CA LEU A 14 -8.30 -7.03 -15.97
C LEU A 14 -7.64 -7.14 -14.59
N VAL A 15 -7.15 -6.02 -14.06
CA VAL A 15 -6.44 -5.95 -12.77
C VAL A 15 -7.20 -5.07 -11.80
N GLN A 16 -7.58 -5.62 -10.65
CA GLN A 16 -8.20 -4.88 -9.56
C GLN A 16 -7.17 -4.57 -8.48
N ILE A 17 -7.08 -3.30 -8.09
CA ILE A 17 -6.17 -2.82 -7.06
C ILE A 17 -6.98 -2.16 -5.96
N ALA A 18 -6.74 -2.57 -4.72
CA ALA A 18 -7.46 -2.12 -3.55
C ALA A 18 -6.45 -1.68 -2.48
N SER A 19 -6.56 -0.44 -1.97
CA SER A 19 -5.70 0.09 -0.91
C SER A 19 -6.52 0.59 0.28
N TYR A 20 -6.10 0.24 1.51
CA TYR A 20 -6.74 0.75 2.71
C TYR A 20 -5.79 0.94 3.91
N ASN A 21 -5.69 2.16 4.41
CA ASN A 21 -5.09 2.44 5.70
C ASN A 21 -6.12 2.14 6.82
N THR A 22 -5.84 1.15 7.64
CA THR A 22 -6.75 0.62 8.66
C THR A 22 -6.57 1.25 10.04
N ASN A 23 -5.77 2.32 10.17
CA ASN A 23 -5.62 3.13 11.39
C ASN A 23 -5.38 2.29 12.66
N LEU A 24 -4.47 1.32 12.58
CA LEU A 24 -3.98 0.46 13.67
C LEU A 24 -5.06 -0.39 14.35
N GLN A 25 -6.21 -0.59 13.70
CA GLN A 25 -7.36 -1.29 14.29
C GLN A 25 -7.17 -2.81 14.41
N GLY A 26 -6.15 -3.39 13.76
CA GLY A 26 -5.90 -4.83 13.83
C GLY A 26 -7.06 -5.63 13.24
N ILE A 27 -7.58 -6.59 14.00
CA ILE A 27 -8.73 -7.42 13.58
C ILE A 27 -9.96 -6.56 13.29
N LEU A 28 -10.17 -5.46 14.02
CA LEU A 28 -11.31 -4.55 13.86
C LEU A 28 -11.19 -3.62 12.64
N GLY A 29 -10.04 -3.64 11.94
CA GLY A 29 -9.75 -2.73 10.82
C GLY A 29 -10.52 -2.99 9.54
N LEU A 30 -11.37 -4.01 9.50
CA LEU A 30 -12.30 -4.25 8.41
C LEU A 30 -13.70 -4.53 9.00
N PRO A 31 -14.78 -3.90 8.51
CA PRO A 31 -16.12 -4.41 8.73
C PRO A 31 -16.24 -5.82 8.14
N GLN A 32 -17.18 -6.62 8.66
CA GLN A 32 -17.39 -8.02 8.27
C GLN A 32 -17.72 -8.21 6.78
N ASP A 33 -18.07 -7.13 6.08
CA ASP A 33 -18.38 -7.14 4.66
C ASP A 33 -17.30 -6.39 3.85
N LEU A 34 -16.57 -7.13 3.00
CA LEU A 34 -15.59 -6.57 2.07
C LEU A 34 -16.16 -6.28 0.68
N VAL A 35 -17.45 -6.58 0.47
CA VAL A 35 -18.09 -6.60 -0.84
C VAL A 35 -18.06 -5.24 -1.51
N ASP A 36 -18.38 -4.15 -0.80
CA ASP A 36 -18.34 -2.81 -1.39
C ASP A 36 -16.95 -2.44 -1.95
N TRP A 37 -15.88 -2.97 -1.33
CA TRP A 37 -14.50 -2.67 -1.70
C TRP A 37 -13.91 -3.66 -2.70
N LEU A 38 -14.30 -4.94 -2.62
CA LEU A 38 -13.75 -6.03 -3.44
C LEU A 38 -14.66 -6.46 -4.60
N ALA A 39 -15.96 -6.15 -4.55
CA ALA A 39 -16.93 -6.39 -5.61
C ALA A 39 -17.50 -5.13 -6.32
N PRO A 40 -16.80 -3.98 -6.42
CA PRO A 40 -17.30 -2.83 -7.20
C PRO A 40 -17.43 -3.16 -8.71
N THR A 41 -16.98 -4.35 -9.12
CA THR A 41 -17.27 -5.01 -10.40
C THR A 41 -18.77 -5.09 -10.75
N LEU A 42 -19.69 -5.06 -9.77
CA LEU A 42 -21.13 -5.17 -10.06
C LEU A 42 -21.76 -3.93 -10.71
N GLN A 43 -21.22 -2.72 -10.49
CA GLN A 43 -21.75 -1.49 -11.12
C GLN A 43 -20.99 -1.09 -12.38
N VAL A 44 -19.66 -1.29 -12.42
CA VAL A 44 -18.83 -0.94 -13.60
C VAL A 44 -19.08 -1.90 -14.76
N SER A 45 -19.42 -3.16 -14.48
CA SER A 45 -19.78 -4.14 -15.52
C SER A 45 -20.98 -3.71 -16.37
N ASN A 46 -21.91 -2.89 -15.85
CA ASN A 46 -23.01 -2.38 -16.66
C ASN A 46 -22.58 -1.33 -17.71
N PHE A 47 -21.44 -0.67 -17.53
CA PHE A 47 -21.03 0.46 -18.37
C PHE A 47 -20.12 0.07 -19.55
N LEU A 48 -19.40 -1.06 -19.46
CA LEU A 48 -18.33 -1.42 -20.41
C LEU A 48 -18.45 -2.80 -21.06
N SER A 49 -19.32 -3.70 -20.59
CA SER A 49 -19.49 -5.02 -21.20
C SER A 49 -20.90 -5.58 -21.06
N THR A 50 -21.39 -6.25 -22.11
CA THR A 50 -22.63 -7.04 -22.07
C THR A 50 -22.53 -8.29 -21.18
N GLU A 51 -21.32 -8.67 -20.75
CA GLU A 51 -21.07 -9.78 -19.83
C GLU A 51 -20.23 -9.37 -18.61
N ARG A 52 -20.58 -9.90 -17.44
CA ARG A 52 -19.88 -9.64 -16.18
C ARG A 52 -18.57 -10.44 -16.15
N ARG A 53 -17.42 -9.77 -16.12
CA ARG A 53 -16.08 -10.40 -16.09
C ARG A 53 -15.40 -10.20 -14.73
N ALA A 54 -14.82 -11.26 -14.19
CA ALA A 54 -14.01 -11.22 -12.98
C ALA A 54 -12.58 -10.70 -13.29
N PRO A 55 -11.91 -10.00 -12.36
CA PRO A 55 -10.52 -9.59 -12.55
C PRO A 55 -9.59 -10.81 -12.73
N ASP A 56 -8.61 -10.72 -13.61
CA ASP A 56 -7.58 -11.76 -13.76
C ASP A 56 -6.55 -11.70 -12.62
N ILE A 57 -6.35 -10.50 -12.05
CA ILE A 57 -5.46 -10.25 -10.92
C ILE A 57 -6.18 -9.36 -9.91
N VAL A 58 -6.09 -9.71 -8.63
CA VAL A 58 -6.55 -8.86 -7.52
C VAL A 58 -5.37 -8.57 -6.60
N ALA A 59 -5.08 -7.31 -6.35
CA ALA A 59 -4.05 -6.86 -5.42
C ALA A 59 -4.66 -6.03 -4.29
N VAL A 60 -4.45 -6.44 -3.04
CA VAL A 60 -5.00 -5.78 -1.85
C VAL A 60 -3.87 -5.34 -0.92
N GLY A 61 -3.73 -4.02 -0.76
CA GLY A 61 -2.74 -3.39 0.11
C GLY A 61 -3.37 -2.81 1.38
N PHE A 62 -2.71 -3.05 2.51
CA PHE A 62 -3.07 -2.45 3.79
C PHE A 62 -1.94 -1.61 4.37
N GLN A 63 -2.28 -0.51 5.02
CA GLN A 63 -1.38 0.26 5.87
C GLN A 63 -1.96 0.34 7.28
N GLU A 64 -1.08 0.56 8.26
CA GLU A 64 -1.44 0.56 9.68
C GLU A 64 -2.26 -0.67 10.09
N LEU A 65 -1.91 -1.84 9.53
CA LEU A 65 -2.71 -3.07 9.63
C LEU A 65 -3.08 -3.45 11.09
N LEU A 66 -2.21 -3.12 12.04
CA LEU A 66 -2.32 -3.50 13.45
C LEU A 66 -1.59 -2.51 14.36
N PRO A 67 -1.87 -2.52 15.67
CA PRO A 67 -1.15 -1.71 16.65
C PRO A 67 0.36 -1.79 16.49
N LEU A 68 1.02 -0.63 16.53
CA LEU A 68 2.42 -0.50 16.14
C LEU A 68 3.36 -1.40 16.96
N HIS A 69 3.13 -1.53 18.26
CA HIS A 69 3.93 -2.42 19.13
C HIS A 69 3.86 -3.89 18.70
N LEU A 70 2.71 -4.37 18.21
CA LEU A 70 2.54 -5.72 17.67
C LEU A 70 3.21 -5.88 16.29
N GLY A 71 3.08 -4.86 15.43
CA GLY A 71 3.73 -4.88 14.12
C GLY A 71 5.27 -4.90 14.25
N LEU A 72 5.81 -4.04 15.12
CA LEU A 72 7.24 -3.94 15.37
C LEU A 72 7.79 -5.21 16.04
N SER A 73 7.04 -5.85 16.95
CA SER A 73 7.44 -7.11 17.56
C SER A 73 7.36 -8.32 16.61
N GLY A 74 6.65 -8.19 15.48
CA GLY A 74 6.59 -9.20 14.41
C GLY A 74 5.37 -10.08 14.44
N LEU A 75 4.33 -9.65 15.15
CA LEU A 75 3.10 -10.40 15.34
C LEU A 75 2.06 -10.15 14.23
N SER A 76 2.46 -9.59 13.09
CA SER A 76 1.57 -9.30 11.95
C SER A 76 1.14 -10.53 11.15
N ARG A 77 1.83 -11.69 11.31
CA ARG A 77 1.62 -12.89 10.47
C ARG A 77 0.20 -13.46 10.60
N SER A 78 -0.27 -13.68 11.82
CA SER A 78 -1.61 -14.24 12.05
C SER A 78 -2.71 -13.35 11.46
N LEU A 79 -2.53 -12.03 11.54
CA LEU A 79 -3.51 -11.09 10.98
C LEU A 79 -3.51 -11.11 9.44
N ILE A 80 -2.35 -11.14 8.78
CA ILE A 80 -2.33 -11.25 7.31
C ILE A 80 -2.90 -12.59 6.83
N ASP A 81 -2.74 -13.67 7.59
CA ASP A 81 -3.36 -14.97 7.28
C ASP A 81 -4.89 -14.92 7.39
N ASN A 82 -5.41 -14.25 8.43
CA ASN A 82 -6.84 -13.99 8.56
C ASN A 82 -7.36 -13.12 7.40
N ARG A 83 -6.62 -12.08 7.01
CA ARG A 83 -6.98 -11.21 5.87
C ARG A 83 -6.98 -12.00 4.56
N ASN A 84 -6.01 -12.89 4.35
CA ASN A 84 -5.98 -13.77 3.19
C ASN A 84 -7.25 -14.62 3.08
N ALA A 85 -7.62 -15.31 4.16
CA ALA A 85 -8.80 -16.17 4.17
C ALA A 85 -10.10 -15.37 3.90
N LEU A 86 -10.23 -14.19 4.51
CA LEU A 86 -11.40 -13.32 4.31
C LEU A 86 -11.46 -12.72 2.90
N ILE A 87 -10.35 -12.23 2.36
CA ILE A 87 -10.33 -11.65 1.01
C ILE A 87 -10.66 -12.73 -0.02
N LEU A 88 -10.02 -13.90 0.09
CA LEU A 88 -10.23 -14.99 -0.85
C LEU A 88 -11.69 -15.45 -0.87
N SER A 89 -12.29 -15.64 0.31
CA SER A 89 -13.71 -16.02 0.39
C SER A 89 -14.64 -14.98 -0.20
N GLN A 90 -14.31 -13.69 -0.05
CA GLN A 90 -15.14 -12.59 -0.55
C GLN A 90 -15.03 -12.42 -2.07
N ILE A 91 -13.83 -12.51 -2.65
CA ILE A 91 -13.67 -12.39 -4.11
C ILE A 91 -14.31 -13.57 -4.85
N GLU A 92 -14.21 -14.79 -4.32
CA GLU A 92 -14.80 -15.98 -4.94
C GLU A 92 -16.33 -16.02 -4.79
N ALA A 93 -16.85 -15.64 -3.61
CA ALA A 93 -18.30 -15.60 -3.37
C ALA A 93 -19.02 -14.58 -4.28
N HIS A 94 -18.33 -13.51 -4.69
CA HIS A 94 -18.88 -12.44 -5.52
C HIS A 94 -18.35 -12.44 -6.95
N ALA A 95 -17.57 -13.45 -7.33
CA ALA A 95 -17.10 -13.60 -8.69
C ALA A 95 -18.29 -13.86 -9.64
N PRO A 96 -18.44 -13.10 -10.73
CA PRO A 96 -19.60 -13.17 -11.60
C PRO A 96 -19.83 -14.56 -12.21
N ASN A 97 -18.76 -15.31 -12.47
CA ASN A 97 -18.83 -16.63 -13.12
C ASN A 97 -18.36 -17.75 -12.18
N LYS A 98 -18.44 -17.55 -10.86
CA LYS A 98 -17.89 -18.47 -9.83
C LYS A 98 -16.41 -18.79 -10.06
N ASP A 99 -15.66 -17.77 -10.52
CA ASP A 99 -14.22 -17.88 -10.72
C ASP A 99 -13.49 -18.18 -9.40
N SER A 100 -12.51 -19.06 -9.46
CA SER A 100 -11.62 -19.38 -8.34
C SER A 100 -10.29 -18.64 -8.45
N TYR A 101 -9.68 -18.38 -7.31
CA TYR A 101 -8.44 -17.61 -7.21
C TYR A 101 -7.40 -18.32 -6.35
N SER A 102 -6.14 -18.18 -6.75
CA SER A 102 -5.00 -18.61 -5.95
C SER A 102 -4.23 -17.40 -5.45
N LEU A 103 -3.79 -17.45 -4.20
CA LEU A 103 -2.83 -16.49 -3.67
C LEU A 103 -1.48 -16.70 -4.37
N ILE A 104 -1.05 -15.72 -5.17
CA ILE A 104 0.27 -15.72 -5.80
C ILE A 104 1.33 -15.45 -4.73
N ALA A 105 1.16 -14.37 -3.97
CA ALA A 105 2.04 -14.04 -2.86
C ALA A 105 1.37 -13.08 -1.87
N LYS A 106 1.87 -13.13 -0.62
CA LYS A 106 1.59 -12.12 0.40
C LYS A 106 2.87 -11.70 1.10
N VAL A 107 2.94 -10.45 1.50
CA VAL A 107 4.09 -9.87 2.21
C VAL A 107 3.61 -8.85 3.23
N VAL A 108 4.27 -8.81 4.39
CA VAL A 108 4.02 -7.81 5.43
C VAL A 108 5.31 -7.36 6.07
N ASN A 109 5.46 -6.05 6.25
CA ASN A 109 6.51 -5.44 7.03
C ASN A 109 5.88 -4.47 8.04
N VAL A 110 5.97 -4.81 9.33
CA VAL A 110 5.29 -4.10 10.41
C VAL A 110 3.79 -4.02 10.14
N GLY A 111 3.27 -2.85 9.74
CA GLY A 111 1.86 -2.62 9.45
C GLY A 111 1.54 -2.39 7.97
N VAL A 112 2.51 -2.53 7.08
CA VAL A 112 2.34 -2.41 5.63
C VAL A 112 2.27 -3.82 5.04
N ALA A 113 1.16 -4.16 4.38
CA ALA A 113 0.90 -5.51 3.86
C ALA A 113 0.39 -5.47 2.43
N LEU A 114 0.71 -6.49 1.63
CA LEU A 114 0.22 -6.66 0.26
C LEU A 114 -0.09 -8.13 0.03
N LEU A 115 -1.25 -8.41 -0.57
CA LEU A 115 -1.69 -9.73 -1.00
C LEU A 115 -2.06 -9.65 -2.48
N VAL A 116 -1.54 -10.56 -3.29
CA VAL A 116 -1.83 -10.61 -4.72
C VAL A 116 -2.36 -11.99 -5.09
N TYR A 117 -3.51 -12.00 -5.75
CA TYR A 117 -4.23 -13.19 -6.19
C TYR A 117 -4.30 -13.22 -7.71
N GLY A 118 -4.21 -14.40 -8.30
CA GLY A 118 -4.45 -14.63 -9.72
C GLY A 118 -5.66 -15.54 -9.90
N ARG A 119 -6.44 -15.28 -10.95
CA ARG A 119 -7.51 -16.20 -11.36
C ARG A 119 -6.93 -17.54 -11.79
N ASP A 120 -7.52 -18.65 -11.34
CA ASP A 120 -7.03 -20.01 -11.56
C ASP A 120 -6.97 -20.39 -13.04
N GLU A 121 -8.07 -20.13 -13.76
CA GLU A 121 -8.15 -20.27 -15.22
C GLU A 121 -7.50 -19.08 -15.93
N GLY A 122 -6.20 -18.86 -15.69
CA GLY A 122 -5.46 -17.80 -16.37
C GLY A 122 -4.10 -17.50 -15.75
N ILE A 123 -4.06 -16.48 -14.88
CA ILE A 123 -2.81 -15.93 -14.35
C ILE A 123 -2.17 -16.89 -13.35
N ALA A 124 -2.92 -17.44 -12.40
CA ALA A 124 -2.35 -18.25 -11.34
C ALA A 124 -1.64 -19.50 -11.88
N ARG A 125 -2.21 -20.19 -12.87
CA ARG A 125 -1.61 -21.38 -13.50
C ARG A 125 -0.28 -21.09 -14.21
N ARG A 126 -0.06 -19.84 -14.66
CA ARG A 126 1.12 -19.43 -15.44
C ARG A 126 2.09 -18.57 -14.65
N ALA A 127 1.75 -18.21 -13.41
CA ALA A 127 2.61 -17.44 -12.53
C ALA A 127 3.85 -18.26 -12.16
N CYS A 128 5.02 -17.67 -12.35
CA CYS A 128 6.33 -18.23 -12.04
C CYS A 128 7.25 -17.12 -11.52
N ASP A 129 8.43 -17.48 -11.04
CA ASP A 129 9.43 -16.54 -10.50
C ASP A 129 8.83 -15.56 -9.48
N VAL A 130 8.06 -16.11 -8.54
CA VAL A 130 7.34 -15.32 -7.53
C VAL A 130 8.32 -14.86 -6.46
N GLU A 131 8.40 -13.55 -6.26
CA GLU A 131 9.28 -12.88 -5.33
C GLU A 131 8.52 -11.90 -4.44
N THR A 132 9.03 -11.70 -3.23
CA THR A 132 8.56 -10.64 -2.33
C THR A 132 9.75 -9.82 -1.83
N ALA A 133 9.53 -8.53 -1.66
CA ALA A 133 10.53 -7.60 -1.16
C ALA A 133 9.91 -6.60 -0.19
N TRP A 134 10.75 -5.99 0.65
CA TRP A 134 10.32 -4.95 1.59
C TRP A 134 11.48 -4.01 1.92
N THR A 135 11.15 -2.80 2.34
CA THR A 135 12.11 -1.84 2.90
C THR A 135 11.40 -0.89 3.86
N GLY A 136 12.10 -0.46 4.91
CA GLY A 136 11.63 0.53 5.87
C GLY A 136 12.27 1.90 5.62
N CYS A 137 11.45 2.95 5.75
CA CYS A 137 11.83 4.36 5.59
C CYS A 137 11.69 5.14 6.91
N GLY A 138 11.23 4.49 7.98
CA GLY A 138 11.16 5.11 9.29
C GLY A 138 12.54 5.51 9.82
N PRO A 139 12.61 6.21 10.97
CA PRO A 139 13.87 6.49 11.64
C PRO A 139 14.73 5.22 11.76
N ALA A 140 16.01 5.30 11.43
CA ALA A 140 16.91 4.14 11.38
C ALA A 140 16.42 2.97 10.48
N TYR A 141 15.71 3.29 9.39
CA TYR A 141 15.15 2.32 8.42
C TYR A 141 14.04 1.41 8.98
N MET A 142 13.43 1.80 10.10
CA MET A 142 12.32 1.07 10.72
C MET A 142 11.11 0.93 9.78
N GLY A 143 10.36 -0.15 9.94
CA GLY A 143 9.32 -0.58 8.99
C GLY A 143 7.95 0.08 9.16
N ASN A 144 7.76 0.99 10.12
CA ASN A 144 6.48 1.68 10.33
C ASN A 144 6.07 2.61 9.17
N LYS A 145 7.06 2.98 8.33
CA LYS A 145 6.93 3.62 7.03
C LYS A 145 7.83 2.89 6.05
N GLY A 146 7.50 2.92 4.76
CA GLY A 146 8.25 2.23 3.72
C GLY A 146 7.33 1.51 2.75
N ALA A 147 7.80 0.39 2.20
CA ALA A 147 7.05 -0.36 1.20
C ALA A 147 7.28 -1.87 1.30
N VAL A 148 6.28 -2.60 0.81
CA VAL A 148 6.37 -4.03 0.50
C VAL A 148 6.02 -4.23 -0.96
N GLY A 149 6.58 -5.26 -1.59
CA GLY A 149 6.34 -5.56 -3.00
C GLY A 149 6.22 -7.05 -3.28
N VAL A 150 5.39 -7.36 -4.28
CA VAL A 150 5.24 -8.68 -4.89
C VAL A 150 5.61 -8.56 -6.35
N ARG A 151 6.49 -9.44 -6.83
CA ARG A 151 6.84 -9.57 -8.25
C ARG A 151 6.59 -11.00 -8.67
N PHE A 152 6.08 -11.20 -9.87
CA PHE A 152 6.02 -12.51 -10.50
C PHE A 152 6.05 -12.34 -12.01
N ARG A 153 6.45 -13.40 -12.70
CA ARG A 153 6.38 -13.48 -14.15
C ARG A 153 5.18 -14.33 -14.55
N VAL A 154 4.52 -13.95 -15.63
CA VAL A 154 3.49 -14.78 -16.27
C VAL A 154 4.09 -15.31 -17.54
N SER A 155 4.33 -16.64 -17.57
CA SER A 155 4.91 -17.29 -18.75
C SER A 155 4.02 -17.12 -19.98
N GLY A 156 4.66 -16.93 -21.14
CA GLY A 156 3.94 -16.83 -22.40
C GLY A 156 3.49 -18.18 -22.94
N PRO A 157 2.64 -18.16 -23.98
CA PRO A 157 2.33 -19.35 -24.75
C PRO A 157 3.61 -20.01 -25.29
N GLU A 158 3.59 -21.33 -25.40
CA GLU A 158 4.61 -22.10 -26.13
C GLU A 158 6.06 -21.84 -25.71
N GLY A 159 6.30 -21.53 -24.43
CA GLY A 159 7.64 -21.33 -23.88
C GLY A 159 8.21 -19.92 -24.07
N ALA A 160 7.41 -18.96 -24.55
CA ALA A 160 7.82 -17.56 -24.61
C ALA A 160 8.11 -16.98 -23.20
N VAL A 161 9.07 -16.07 -23.14
CA VAL A 161 9.57 -15.46 -21.88
C VAL A 161 8.46 -14.83 -21.04
N GLY A 162 7.43 -14.28 -21.67
CA GLY A 162 6.27 -13.70 -20.99
C GLY A 162 6.52 -12.29 -20.46
N GLU A 163 5.77 -11.90 -19.43
CA GLU A 163 5.77 -10.54 -18.88
C GLU A 163 5.91 -10.58 -17.36
N THR A 164 6.58 -9.57 -16.80
CA THR A 164 6.78 -9.41 -15.35
C THR A 164 5.80 -8.39 -14.79
N TYR A 165 5.15 -8.76 -13.69
CA TYR A 165 4.16 -7.96 -12.98
C TYR A 165 4.70 -7.64 -11.61
N THR A 166 4.81 -6.33 -11.30
CA THR A 166 5.34 -5.85 -10.02
C THR A 166 4.30 -4.98 -9.33
N PHE A 167 3.90 -5.37 -8.11
CA PHE A 167 2.95 -4.65 -7.26
C PHE A 167 3.68 -4.13 -6.02
N LEU A 168 3.53 -2.85 -5.70
CA LEU A 168 4.07 -2.23 -4.48
C LEU A 168 2.93 -1.65 -3.64
N ASN A 169 2.99 -1.89 -2.34
CA ASN A 169 2.19 -1.15 -1.37
C ASN A 169 3.10 -0.28 -0.49
N CYS A 170 2.84 1.03 -0.49
CA CYS A 170 3.64 2.05 0.18
C CYS A 170 2.89 2.68 1.36
N HIS A 171 3.65 3.10 2.37
CA HIS A 171 3.17 3.96 3.45
C HIS A 171 4.25 5.01 3.75
N LEU A 172 4.07 6.22 3.24
CA LEU A 172 5.08 7.28 3.28
C LEU A 172 4.90 8.25 4.45
N THR A 173 5.91 9.08 4.71
CA THR A 173 5.94 10.03 5.82
C THR A 173 4.71 10.94 5.88
N PRO A 174 4.04 11.06 7.05
CA PRO A 174 2.81 11.81 7.20
C PRO A 174 3.07 13.30 7.45
N PHE A 175 1.98 14.06 7.47
CA PHE A 175 1.91 15.53 7.66
C PHE A 175 2.24 16.34 6.40
N ASP A 176 1.51 17.44 6.24
CA ASP A 176 1.56 18.37 5.11
C ASP A 176 2.96 18.95 4.85
N HIS A 177 3.61 19.46 5.90
CA HIS A 177 4.94 20.08 5.83
C HIS A 177 6.10 19.12 5.53
N LYS A 178 5.86 17.79 5.51
CA LYS A 178 6.89 16.76 5.31
C LYS A 178 7.00 16.24 3.88
N LEU A 179 6.79 17.12 2.90
CA LEU A 179 6.89 16.79 1.48
C LEU A 179 8.28 16.25 1.13
N LYS A 180 9.33 16.91 1.60
CA LYS A 180 10.72 16.51 1.32
C LYS A 180 11.02 15.10 1.81
N GLU A 181 10.54 14.74 3.00
CA GLU A 181 10.70 13.41 3.58
C GLU A 181 9.96 12.35 2.75
N ARG A 182 8.76 12.64 2.22
CA ARG A 182 8.07 11.71 1.31
C ARG A 182 8.85 11.47 0.01
N LEU A 183 9.47 12.51 -0.55
CA LEU A 183 10.32 12.37 -1.73
C LEU A 183 11.54 11.50 -1.43
N VAL A 184 12.17 11.70 -0.26
CA VAL A 184 13.29 10.87 0.22
C VAL A 184 12.83 9.42 0.47
N ASP A 185 11.65 9.21 1.07
CA ASP A 185 11.09 7.88 1.29
C ASP A 185 10.94 7.13 -0.03
N TYR A 186 10.37 7.80 -1.05
CA TYR A 186 10.18 7.18 -2.37
C TYR A 186 11.51 6.86 -3.05
N GLN A 187 12.46 7.79 -3.06
CA GLN A 187 13.79 7.53 -3.60
C GLN A 187 14.44 6.33 -2.88
N HIS A 188 14.31 6.26 -1.54
CA HIS A 188 14.81 5.14 -0.76
C HIS A 188 14.16 3.82 -1.15
N ILE A 189 12.86 3.81 -1.42
CA ILE A 189 12.12 2.63 -1.88
C ILE A 189 12.66 2.16 -3.23
N VAL A 190 12.82 3.07 -4.19
CA VAL A 190 13.36 2.77 -5.53
C VAL A 190 14.75 2.10 -5.45
N GLU A 191 15.62 2.61 -4.58
CA GLU A 191 17.00 2.14 -4.44
C GLU A 191 17.12 0.81 -3.65
N ARG A 192 16.14 0.44 -2.81
CA ARG A 192 16.31 -0.63 -1.78
C ARG A 192 15.24 -1.69 -1.73
N LEU A 193 14.06 -1.45 -2.32
CA LEU A 193 13.07 -2.50 -2.58
C LEU A 193 13.47 -3.18 -3.90
N LEU A 194 14.43 -4.10 -3.79
CA LEU A 194 15.08 -4.77 -4.90
C LEU A 194 14.61 -6.22 -5.03
N PHE A 195 14.57 -6.69 -6.26
CA PHE A 195 14.23 -8.05 -6.66
C PHE A 195 15.44 -8.74 -7.30
N ALA A 196 15.33 -10.04 -7.55
CA ALA A 196 16.34 -10.77 -8.30
C ALA A 196 16.57 -10.13 -9.68
N PRO A 197 17.79 -10.23 -10.23
CA PRO A 197 18.08 -9.78 -11.59
C PRO A 197 17.16 -10.46 -12.61
N LEU A 198 16.58 -9.70 -13.55
CA LEU A 198 15.74 -10.26 -14.62
C LEU A 198 16.51 -11.18 -15.59
N SER A 199 17.81 -10.95 -15.77
CA SER A 199 18.70 -11.78 -16.58
C SER A 199 19.60 -12.62 -15.67
N SER A 200 19.71 -13.91 -15.97
CA SER A 200 20.58 -14.85 -15.26
C SER A 200 22.05 -14.47 -15.29
N ASP A 201 22.47 -13.68 -16.28
CA ASP A 201 23.87 -13.28 -16.48
C ASP A 201 24.25 -12.04 -15.64
N SER A 202 23.26 -11.35 -15.06
CA SER A 202 23.47 -10.20 -14.20
C SER A 202 23.51 -10.61 -12.73
N LYS A 203 24.43 -9.99 -11.96
CA LYS A 203 24.45 -10.07 -10.49
C LYS A 203 23.82 -8.84 -9.83
N ILE A 204 23.45 -7.84 -10.63
CA ILE A 204 22.91 -6.57 -10.14
C ILE A 204 21.40 -6.78 -9.89
N PRO A 205 20.91 -6.60 -8.66
CA PRO A 205 19.49 -6.74 -8.35
C PRO A 205 18.65 -5.75 -9.18
N SER A 206 17.45 -6.17 -9.56
CA SER A 206 16.57 -5.31 -10.33
C SER A 206 15.77 -4.38 -9.41
N THR A 207 15.63 -3.12 -9.82
CA THR A 207 14.75 -2.15 -9.16
C THR A 207 13.28 -2.43 -9.48
N LEU A 208 12.36 -1.70 -8.84
CA LEU A 208 10.94 -1.80 -9.16
C LEU A 208 10.61 -1.45 -10.63
N TYR A 209 11.48 -0.69 -11.31
CA TYR A 209 11.26 -0.26 -12.68
C TYR A 209 11.67 -1.28 -13.75
N GLU A 210 12.44 -2.30 -13.40
CA GLU A 210 12.75 -3.40 -14.31
C GLU A 210 11.60 -4.42 -14.28
N THR A 211 10.50 -4.08 -14.96
CA THR A 211 9.26 -4.87 -15.00
C THR A 211 8.45 -4.52 -16.26
N SER A 212 7.59 -5.43 -16.72
CA SER A 212 6.69 -5.17 -17.86
C SER A 212 5.50 -4.31 -17.43
N HIS A 213 4.92 -4.63 -16.28
CA HIS A 213 3.82 -3.88 -15.67
C HIS A 213 4.17 -3.54 -14.23
N LEU A 214 4.00 -2.28 -13.86
CA LEU A 214 4.26 -1.75 -12.52
C LEU A 214 2.96 -1.17 -11.95
N PHE A 215 2.60 -1.59 -10.75
CA PHE A 215 1.45 -1.08 -10.02
C PHE A 215 1.91 -0.64 -8.64
N LEU A 216 1.65 0.62 -8.29
CA LEU A 216 1.99 1.18 -7.00
C LEU A 216 0.72 1.68 -6.33
N LEU A 217 0.46 1.19 -5.13
CA LEU A 217 -0.67 1.60 -4.32
C LEU A 217 -0.22 2.00 -2.92
N GLY A 218 -1.11 2.65 -2.17
CA GLY A 218 -0.93 2.81 -0.73
C GLY A 218 -1.29 4.19 -0.20
N ASP A 219 -1.02 4.38 1.09
CA ASP A 219 -1.08 5.69 1.75
C ASP A 219 0.23 6.43 1.47
N LEU A 220 0.24 7.16 0.36
CA LEU A 220 1.37 7.96 -0.08
C LEU A 220 1.48 9.27 0.71
N ASN A 221 0.48 9.61 1.54
CA ASN A 221 0.49 10.74 2.46
C ASN A 221 0.73 12.13 1.84
N PHE A 222 0.68 12.29 0.52
CA PHE A 222 0.68 13.61 -0.13
C PHE A 222 -0.60 14.38 0.22
N ARG A 223 -0.46 15.70 0.41
CA ARG A 223 -1.51 16.56 0.93
C ARG A 223 -1.87 17.66 -0.06
N LEU A 224 -3.01 18.29 0.17
CA LEU A 224 -3.34 19.57 -0.47
C LEU A 224 -2.48 20.69 0.12
N ASP A 225 -1.75 21.40 -0.74
CA ASP A 225 -0.95 22.57 -0.41
C ASP A 225 -1.56 23.83 -1.04
N ILE A 226 -2.66 24.27 -0.43
CA ILE A 226 -3.48 25.38 -0.96
C ILE A 226 -2.71 26.71 -0.81
N PRO A 227 -2.55 27.50 -1.89
CA PRO A 227 -1.91 28.81 -1.84
C PRO A 227 -2.61 29.79 -0.88
N GLN A 228 -1.85 30.71 -0.28
CA GLN A 228 -2.38 31.62 0.76
C GLN A 228 -3.45 32.61 0.25
N ASP A 229 -3.37 32.96 -1.03
CA ASP A 229 -4.26 33.85 -1.77
C ASP A 229 -5.52 33.15 -2.28
N HIS A 230 -5.55 31.82 -2.26
CA HIS A 230 -6.73 31.05 -2.65
C HIS A 230 -7.89 31.26 -1.67
N THR A 231 -9.11 31.40 -2.20
CA THR A 231 -10.33 31.73 -1.41
C THR A 231 -10.62 30.73 -0.29
N LEU A 232 -10.29 29.46 -0.51
CA LEU A 232 -10.47 28.37 0.47
C LEU A 232 -9.34 28.25 1.50
N TYR A 233 -8.21 28.96 1.36
CA TYR A 233 -7.05 28.79 2.24
C TYR A 233 -7.38 29.05 3.71
N ARG A 234 -8.09 30.15 3.99
CA ARG A 234 -8.48 30.52 5.35
C ARG A 234 -9.50 29.55 5.97
N LYS A 235 -10.22 28.80 5.12
CA LYS A 235 -11.26 27.83 5.52
C LYS A 235 -10.74 26.40 5.62
N ARG A 236 -9.50 26.10 5.22
CA ARG A 236 -8.97 24.73 5.07
C ARG A 236 -9.09 23.81 6.30
N PHE A 237 -9.27 24.37 7.51
CA PHE A 237 -9.53 23.65 8.75
C PHE A 237 -10.96 23.88 9.29
N SER A 238 -11.94 24.06 8.42
CA SER A 238 -13.35 24.28 8.80
C SER A 238 -14.30 23.31 8.09
N GLN A 239 -15.55 23.27 8.57
CA GLN A 239 -16.61 22.51 7.92
C GLN A 239 -17.01 23.13 6.57
N ASP A 240 -16.93 24.46 6.41
CA ASP A 240 -17.15 25.11 5.11
C ASP A 240 -16.22 24.56 4.02
N PHE A 241 -14.96 24.29 4.34
CA PHE A 241 -14.05 23.64 3.39
C PHE A 241 -14.51 22.23 3.06
N SER A 242 -14.90 21.47 4.09
CA SER A 242 -15.41 20.11 3.94
C SER A 242 -16.65 20.05 3.04
N GLN A 243 -17.54 21.04 3.15
CA GLN A 243 -18.71 21.19 2.27
C GLN A 243 -18.33 21.65 0.86
N ALA A 244 -17.37 22.56 0.72
CA ALA A 244 -16.93 23.06 -0.58
C ALA A 244 -16.35 21.93 -1.45
N ILE A 245 -15.55 21.04 -0.86
CA ILE A 245 -14.93 19.90 -1.59
C ILE A 245 -15.92 18.79 -1.94
N GLU A 246 -17.19 18.87 -1.54
CA GLU A 246 -18.23 17.97 -2.05
C GLU A 246 -18.56 18.25 -3.51
N SER A 247 -18.32 19.48 -3.98
CA SER A 247 -18.43 19.84 -5.39
C SER A 247 -17.27 19.26 -6.19
N GLU A 248 -17.57 18.51 -7.25
CA GLU A 248 -16.56 18.00 -8.17
C GLU A 248 -15.76 19.12 -8.82
N ARG A 249 -16.41 20.24 -9.17
CA ARG A 249 -15.75 21.42 -9.74
C ARG A 249 -14.67 21.98 -8.80
N VAL A 250 -14.96 22.02 -7.49
CA VAL A 250 -13.98 22.47 -6.48
C VAL A 250 -12.85 21.47 -6.35
N ARG A 251 -13.13 20.16 -6.39
CA ARG A 251 -12.07 19.14 -6.37
C ARG A 251 -11.18 19.21 -7.61
N GLU A 252 -11.77 19.47 -8.77
CA GLU A 252 -11.06 19.65 -10.03
C GLU A 252 -10.09 20.84 -9.98
N GLU A 253 -10.50 21.95 -9.37
CA GLU A 253 -9.62 23.10 -9.11
C GLU A 253 -8.51 22.74 -8.11
N LEU A 254 -8.88 22.10 -7.00
CA LEU A 254 -7.93 21.78 -5.92
C LEU A 254 -6.90 20.71 -6.29
N LYS A 255 -7.14 19.88 -7.32
CA LYS A 255 -6.18 18.89 -7.80
C LYS A 255 -4.86 19.53 -8.24
N GLU A 256 -4.90 20.79 -8.68
CA GLU A 256 -3.72 21.55 -9.10
C GLU A 256 -2.82 21.93 -7.91
N PHE A 257 -3.35 21.85 -6.68
CA PHE A 257 -2.63 22.09 -5.42
C PHE A 257 -2.29 20.78 -4.68
N ASP A 258 -2.54 19.63 -5.29
CA ASP A 258 -2.13 18.33 -4.75
C ASP A 258 -0.61 18.17 -4.87
N GLN A 259 0.07 17.96 -3.74
CA GLN A 259 1.53 17.84 -3.71
C GLN A 259 2.04 16.71 -4.62
N LEU A 260 1.32 15.58 -4.71
CA LEU A 260 1.74 14.48 -5.58
C LEU A 260 1.68 14.89 -7.06
N THR A 261 0.60 15.54 -7.47
CA THR A 261 0.40 16.05 -8.83
C THR A 261 1.50 17.05 -9.21
N ILE A 262 1.81 17.99 -8.31
CA ILE A 262 2.86 18.99 -8.52
C ILE A 262 4.24 18.32 -8.69
N GLU A 263 4.61 17.40 -7.80
CA GLU A 263 5.92 16.75 -7.82
C GLU A 263 6.08 15.77 -9.00
N ARG A 264 5.00 15.08 -9.40
CA ARG A 264 5.01 14.26 -10.63
C ARG A 264 5.25 15.08 -11.88
N ARG A 265 4.63 16.26 -12.01
CA ARG A 265 4.86 17.18 -13.14
C ARG A 265 6.29 17.72 -13.18
N LYS A 266 6.94 17.86 -12.03
CA LYS A 266 8.37 18.22 -11.92
C LYS A 266 9.31 17.06 -12.23
N GLY A 267 8.81 15.82 -12.32
CA GLY A 267 9.62 14.61 -12.50
C GLY A 267 10.46 14.24 -11.28
N THR A 268 10.10 14.71 -10.07
CA THR A 268 10.87 14.45 -8.84
C THR A 268 10.48 13.14 -8.15
N VAL A 269 9.34 12.56 -8.49
CA VAL A 269 8.78 11.36 -7.86
C VAL A 269 7.86 10.61 -8.83
N PHE A 270 7.77 9.28 -8.69
CA PHE A 270 6.94 8.39 -9.52
C PHE A 270 7.10 8.63 -11.04
N VAL A 271 8.35 8.79 -11.48
CA VAL A 271 8.70 9.07 -12.88
C VAL A 271 8.21 7.94 -13.79
N GLY A 272 7.50 8.28 -14.86
CA GLY A 272 6.95 7.32 -15.82
C GLY A 272 5.68 6.59 -15.35
N LEU A 273 5.22 6.81 -14.12
CA LEU A 273 3.93 6.27 -13.68
C LEU A 273 2.79 7.21 -14.06
N HIS A 274 1.63 6.63 -14.36
CA HIS A 274 0.37 7.27 -14.64
C HIS A 274 -0.63 7.06 -13.49
N GLU A 275 -1.69 7.86 -13.48
CA GLU A 275 -2.76 7.78 -12.47
C GLU A 275 -4.08 8.21 -13.12
N GLY A 276 -5.20 7.59 -12.71
CA GLY A 276 -6.54 8.02 -13.14
C GLY A 276 -6.97 9.34 -12.49
N ASP A 277 -8.17 9.81 -12.80
CA ASP A 277 -8.70 11.08 -12.26
C ASP A 277 -9.11 10.97 -10.78
N PHE A 278 -8.11 11.03 -9.89
CA PHE A 278 -8.29 10.92 -8.43
C PHE A 278 -9.26 11.95 -7.83
N TRP A 279 -9.42 13.10 -8.49
CA TRP A 279 -10.25 14.22 -8.06
C TRP A 279 -11.76 14.00 -8.28
N LYS A 280 -12.14 12.96 -9.06
CA LYS A 280 -13.55 12.61 -9.29
C LYS A 280 -14.24 12.13 -8.02
N PHE A 281 -13.53 11.45 -7.12
CA PHE A 281 -14.03 11.03 -5.81
C PHE A 281 -13.56 11.97 -4.69
N LYS A 282 -14.28 11.96 -3.56
CA LYS A 282 -13.96 12.77 -2.38
C LYS A 282 -12.61 12.35 -1.77
N CYS A 283 -11.88 13.29 -1.17
CA CYS A 283 -10.63 13.01 -0.44
C CYS A 283 -10.78 11.81 0.50
N SER A 284 -9.78 10.91 0.51
CA SER A 284 -9.81 9.68 1.32
C SER A 284 -9.46 9.90 2.80
N TYR A 285 -8.91 11.05 3.16
CA TYR A 285 -8.46 11.40 4.50
C TYR A 285 -8.79 12.88 4.82
N LYS A 286 -9.04 13.32 6.06
CA LYS A 286 -9.15 12.58 7.33
C LYS A 286 -10.60 12.62 7.80
N TYR A 287 -11.23 11.47 7.92
CA TYR A 287 -12.60 11.36 8.43
C TYR A 287 -12.64 11.29 9.95
N LYS A 288 -13.82 11.55 10.51
CA LYS A 288 -14.12 11.19 11.90
C LYS A 288 -14.45 9.70 11.94
N ILE A 289 -13.77 8.95 12.80
CA ILE A 289 -14.05 7.52 13.01
C ILE A 289 -15.51 7.35 13.46
N GLY A 290 -16.19 6.36 12.91
CA GLY A 290 -17.61 6.09 13.12
C GLY A 290 -18.55 6.84 12.16
N GLU A 291 -18.06 7.83 11.40
CA GLU A 291 -18.86 8.62 10.47
C GLU A 291 -18.64 8.17 9.02
N VAL A 292 -19.72 8.11 8.24
CA VAL A 292 -19.66 7.72 6.81
C VAL A 292 -18.99 8.81 5.97
N ASP A 293 -19.43 10.07 6.12
CA ASP A 293 -19.05 11.13 5.19
C ASP A 293 -18.79 12.47 5.89
N LYS A 294 -18.04 12.42 7.00
CA LYS A 294 -17.72 13.62 7.79
C LYS A 294 -16.24 13.76 8.05
N TYR A 295 -15.66 14.83 7.51
CA TYR A 295 -14.25 15.16 7.74
C TYR A 295 -13.99 15.68 9.16
N SER A 296 -12.80 15.35 9.65
CA SER A 296 -12.21 15.89 10.85
C SER A 296 -11.44 17.16 10.53
N VAL A 297 -11.81 18.29 11.13
CA VAL A 297 -11.13 19.59 10.94
C VAL A 297 -9.71 19.63 11.52
N LYS A 298 -9.24 18.54 12.13
CA LYS A 298 -7.86 18.41 12.63
C LYS A 298 -6.83 18.42 11.51
N ARG A 299 -7.23 18.12 10.27
CA ARG A 299 -6.38 18.11 9.07
C ARG A 299 -7.19 18.65 7.89
N VAL A 300 -6.50 19.23 6.92
CA VAL A 300 -7.09 19.52 5.61
C VAL A 300 -7.41 18.18 4.95
N PRO A 301 -8.64 17.96 4.44
CA PRO A 301 -8.94 16.80 3.63
C PRO A 301 -7.94 16.63 2.47
N SER A 302 -7.49 15.41 2.18
CA SER A 302 -6.49 15.13 1.14
C SER A 302 -6.67 13.73 0.55
N TRP A 303 -6.26 13.54 -0.70
CA TRP A 303 -6.14 12.23 -1.35
C TRP A 303 -4.79 11.61 -0.98
N THR A 304 -4.73 11.01 0.20
CA THR A 304 -3.52 10.35 0.71
C THR A 304 -3.34 8.95 0.12
N ASP A 305 -4.44 8.28 -0.20
CA ASP A 305 -4.50 6.91 -0.69
C ASP A 305 -4.60 6.90 -2.21
N ARG A 306 -3.60 6.34 -2.90
CA ARG A 306 -3.43 6.49 -4.36
C ARG A 306 -3.12 5.18 -5.05
N VAL A 307 -3.45 5.08 -6.34
CA VAL A 307 -3.07 3.97 -7.22
C VAL A 307 -2.45 4.55 -8.49
N LEU A 308 -1.18 4.21 -8.71
CA LEU A 308 -0.40 4.58 -9.88
C LEU A 308 0.02 3.32 -10.64
N TYR A 309 0.26 3.45 -11.94
CA TYR A 309 0.59 2.31 -12.80
C TYR A 309 1.43 2.71 -14.00
N SER A 310 2.16 1.75 -14.56
CA SER A 310 2.83 1.87 -15.85
C SER A 310 2.93 0.50 -16.53
N THR A 311 2.96 0.49 -17.86
CA THR A 311 3.20 -0.69 -18.69
C THR A 311 4.24 -0.37 -19.77
N TYR A 312 4.98 -1.38 -20.21
CA TYR A 312 6.04 -1.23 -21.22
C TYR A 312 5.58 -0.68 -22.57
N THR A 313 4.27 -0.69 -22.82
CA THR A 313 3.66 -0.11 -24.02
C THR A 313 3.19 1.33 -23.82
N ASP A 314 3.47 1.95 -22.67
CA ASP A 314 3.19 3.36 -22.43
C ASP A 314 4.01 4.25 -23.37
N SER A 315 3.43 5.37 -23.79
CA SER A 315 4.18 6.50 -24.33
C SER A 315 4.65 7.39 -23.17
N PRO A 316 5.62 8.29 -23.40
CA PRO A 316 6.03 9.25 -22.36
C PRO A 316 4.88 10.11 -21.82
N GLU A 317 3.86 10.37 -22.64
CA GLU A 317 2.73 11.25 -22.33
C GLU A 317 1.47 10.50 -21.88
N SER A 318 1.30 9.23 -22.24
CA SER A 318 0.03 8.52 -22.08
C SER A 318 0.21 7.04 -21.79
N SER A 319 -0.69 6.51 -20.95
CA SER A 319 -0.66 5.08 -20.64
C SER A 319 -1.51 4.26 -21.60
N SER A 320 -1.01 3.08 -21.93
CA SER A 320 -1.75 2.05 -22.66
C SER A 320 -2.68 1.22 -21.74
N ILE A 321 -2.61 1.44 -20.41
CA ILE A 321 -3.58 0.90 -19.44
C ILE A 321 -4.81 1.81 -19.40
N THR A 322 -5.99 1.22 -19.58
CA THR A 322 -7.27 1.93 -19.44
C THR A 322 -7.76 1.85 -18.00
N ASN A 323 -7.97 2.98 -17.33
CA ASN A 323 -8.60 3.04 -16.02
C ASN A 323 -10.13 2.97 -16.17
N LEU A 324 -10.72 1.83 -15.80
CA LEU A 324 -12.18 1.61 -15.91
C LEU A 324 -12.93 2.15 -14.70
N LEU A 325 -12.29 2.11 -13.53
CA LEU A 325 -12.80 2.63 -12.27
C LEU A 325 -11.63 3.14 -11.44
N TYR A 326 -11.81 4.28 -10.79
CA TYR A 326 -10.95 4.74 -9.72
C TYR A 326 -11.78 5.56 -8.73
N THR A 327 -12.02 5.00 -7.54
CA THR A 327 -12.92 5.62 -6.54
C THR A 327 -12.51 5.27 -5.11
N SER A 328 -13.02 6.04 -4.15
CA SER A 328 -13.04 5.66 -2.74
C SER A 328 -14.36 4.99 -2.36
N ILE A 329 -14.36 4.27 -1.24
CA ILE A 329 -15.53 3.57 -0.68
C ILE A 329 -15.95 4.22 0.65
N PRO A 330 -16.96 5.12 0.66
CA PRO A 330 -17.30 5.91 1.84
C PRO A 330 -17.90 5.10 3.01
N SER A 331 -18.49 3.93 2.74
CA SER A 331 -19.23 3.12 3.73
C SER A 331 -18.38 2.61 4.90
N TYR A 332 -17.05 2.60 4.77
CA TYR A 332 -16.12 2.13 5.80
C TYR A 332 -15.87 3.21 6.87
N THR A 333 -16.19 2.93 8.13
CA THR A 333 -16.14 3.92 9.22
C THR A 333 -15.16 3.58 10.34
N THR A 334 -14.49 2.43 10.29
CA THR A 334 -13.55 1.96 11.34
C THR A 334 -12.21 2.67 11.30
N SER A 335 -11.85 3.24 10.16
CA SER A 335 -10.65 4.07 9.96
C SER A 335 -11.02 5.53 9.72
N ASP A 336 -10.07 6.43 9.93
CA ASP A 336 -10.13 7.81 9.48
C ASP A 336 -9.73 7.97 7.99
N HIS A 337 -9.34 6.88 7.34
CA HIS A 337 -9.22 6.76 5.89
C HIS A 337 -10.43 6.05 5.28
N LYS A 338 -10.71 6.32 4.00
CA LYS A 338 -11.64 5.54 3.17
C LYS A 338 -10.84 4.64 2.22
N PRO A 339 -11.21 3.35 2.07
CA PRO A 339 -10.57 2.47 1.10
C PRO A 339 -10.66 3.07 -0.32
N VAL A 340 -9.63 2.81 -1.11
CA VAL A 340 -9.58 3.18 -2.53
C VAL A 340 -9.51 1.91 -3.37
N VAL A 341 -10.19 1.93 -4.51
CA VAL A 341 -10.19 0.84 -5.49
C VAL A 341 -9.98 1.39 -6.90
N SER A 342 -9.22 0.64 -7.69
CA SER A 342 -8.99 0.91 -9.11
C SER A 342 -9.15 -0.37 -9.91
N LEU A 343 -9.83 -0.28 -11.05
CA LEU A 343 -9.99 -1.37 -12.01
C LEU A 343 -9.29 -0.98 -13.32
N LEU A 344 -8.27 -1.74 -13.69
CA LEU A 344 -7.35 -1.42 -14.77
C LEU A 344 -7.45 -2.48 -15.87
N LEU A 345 -7.69 -2.06 -17.10
CA LEU A 345 -7.64 -2.92 -18.27
C LEU A 345 -6.29 -2.75 -18.97
N LEU A 346 -5.45 -3.78 -18.89
CA LEU A 346 -4.10 -3.78 -19.48
C LEU A 346 -4.17 -3.79 -21.00
N PRO A 347 -3.13 -3.32 -21.71
CA PRO A 347 -3.03 -3.46 -23.16
C PRO A 347 -3.07 -4.92 -23.59
N SER A 348 -3.49 -5.16 -24.84
CA SER A 348 -3.39 -6.49 -25.44
C SER A 348 -1.92 -6.89 -25.56
N ARG A 349 -1.64 -8.17 -25.32
CA ARG A 349 -0.30 -8.70 -25.50
C ARG A 349 0.07 -8.67 -27.00
N PRO A 350 1.27 -8.20 -27.38
CA PRO A 350 1.76 -8.33 -28.75
C PRO A 350 1.82 -9.80 -29.17
N VAL A 351 1.44 -10.08 -30.42
CA VAL A 351 1.46 -11.43 -31.00
C VAL A 351 2.90 -11.93 -31.20
N GLU A 352 3.86 -11.02 -31.36
CA GLU A 352 5.26 -11.36 -31.61
C GLU A 352 5.97 -11.84 -30.33
N ALA A 353 6.67 -12.98 -30.46
CA ALA A 353 7.49 -13.52 -29.39
C ALA A 353 8.75 -12.67 -29.20
N SER A 354 8.80 -11.86 -28.14
CA SER A 354 10.03 -11.19 -27.72
C SER A 354 11.05 -12.21 -27.21
N SER A 355 12.32 -12.02 -27.55
CA SER A 355 13.45 -12.81 -27.03
C SER A 355 13.81 -12.47 -25.59
N SER A 356 13.34 -11.32 -25.07
CA SER A 356 13.58 -10.86 -23.69
C SER A 356 12.30 -10.34 -23.05
N ILE A 357 12.27 -10.33 -21.72
CA ILE A 357 11.15 -9.76 -20.97
C ILE A 357 11.05 -8.27 -21.29
N PRO A 358 9.90 -7.77 -21.78
CA PRO A 358 9.74 -6.34 -22.04
C PRO A 358 9.75 -5.57 -20.73
N ILE A 359 10.36 -4.38 -20.72
CA ILE A 359 10.47 -3.52 -19.53
C ILE A 359 9.95 -2.13 -19.82
N ILE A 360 9.42 -1.46 -18.79
CA ILE A 360 8.97 -0.07 -18.89
C ILE A 360 10.08 0.88 -19.33
N HIS A 361 9.70 1.84 -20.18
CA HIS A 361 10.59 2.85 -20.71
C HIS A 361 10.59 4.07 -19.80
N LEU A 362 11.76 4.36 -19.23
CA LEU A 362 11.97 5.57 -18.44
C LEU A 362 12.62 6.67 -19.27
N PRO A 363 12.39 7.95 -18.92
CA PRO A 363 13.14 9.06 -19.50
C PRO A 363 14.66 8.83 -19.34
N PRO A 364 15.50 9.14 -20.35
CA PRO A 364 16.95 8.91 -20.27
C PRO A 364 17.64 9.59 -19.07
N SER A 365 17.06 10.68 -18.57
CA SER A 365 17.53 11.43 -17.39
C SER A 365 17.28 10.72 -16.06
N TYR A 366 16.42 9.70 -16.03
CA TYR A 366 16.04 8.98 -14.83
C TYR A 366 16.49 7.52 -14.89
N GLN A 367 17.62 7.23 -14.24
CA GLN A 367 18.23 5.91 -14.18
C GLN A 367 18.36 5.47 -12.73
N PRO A 368 17.31 4.86 -12.14
CA PRO A 368 17.36 4.38 -10.77
C PRO A 368 18.43 3.29 -10.63
N LYS A 369 19.24 3.37 -9.58
CA LYS A 369 20.30 2.40 -9.30
C LYS A 369 20.07 1.73 -7.95
N PRO A 370 20.26 0.40 -7.85
CA PRO A 370 20.25 -0.29 -6.59
C PRO A 370 21.28 0.27 -5.60
N ASP A 371 20.91 0.43 -4.33
CA ASP A 371 21.86 0.71 -3.26
C ASP A 371 22.65 -0.56 -2.92
N PRO A 372 23.99 -0.57 -3.04
CA PRO A 372 24.81 -1.71 -2.64
C PRO A 372 24.65 -2.11 -1.17
N GLN A 373 24.21 -1.19 -0.31
CA GLN A 373 23.98 -1.41 1.12
C GLN A 373 22.51 -1.70 1.46
N ALA A 374 21.64 -1.95 0.46
CA ALA A 374 20.21 -2.15 0.67
C ALA A 374 19.91 -3.23 1.74
N ASN A 375 20.58 -4.38 1.66
CA ASN A 375 20.39 -5.46 2.62
C ASN A 375 20.80 -5.05 4.04
N LEU A 376 21.97 -4.40 4.19
CA LEU A 376 22.45 -3.95 5.49
C LEU A 376 21.45 -3.01 6.16
N LYS A 377 20.99 -1.97 5.45
CA LYS A 377 20.02 -0.98 5.96
C LYS A 377 18.68 -1.64 6.31
N ARG A 378 18.20 -2.54 5.45
CA ARG A 378 16.96 -3.31 5.66
C ARG A 378 17.00 -4.12 6.96
N TYR A 379 18.10 -4.81 7.23
CA TYR A 379 18.22 -5.64 8.44
C TYR A 379 18.52 -4.82 9.69
N ILE A 380 19.22 -3.69 9.58
CA ILE A 380 19.35 -2.71 10.67
C ILE A 380 17.95 -2.25 11.13
N GLY A 381 17.12 -1.80 10.20
CA GLY A 381 15.75 -1.36 10.49
C GLY A 381 14.92 -2.44 11.18
N ARG A 382 15.00 -3.68 10.69
CA ARG A 382 14.31 -4.83 11.29
C ARG A 382 14.77 -5.12 12.72
N VAL A 383 16.06 -4.99 13.01
CA VAL A 383 16.58 -5.17 14.38
C VAL A 383 16.00 -4.13 15.32
N PHE A 384 16.00 -2.85 14.90
CA PHE A 384 15.38 -1.78 15.68
C PHE A 384 13.88 -1.98 15.87
N ASP A 385 13.16 -2.39 14.82
CA ASP A 385 11.74 -2.74 14.91
C ASP A 385 11.51 -3.77 16.00
N ARG A 386 12.27 -4.88 16.00
CA ARG A 386 12.10 -5.97 16.96
C ARG A 386 12.41 -5.54 18.39
N ILE A 387 13.51 -4.82 18.61
CA ILE A 387 13.90 -4.36 19.94
C ILE A 387 12.83 -3.43 20.52
N ILE A 388 12.45 -2.39 19.78
CA ILE A 388 11.47 -1.40 20.23
C ILE A 388 10.09 -2.06 20.41
N GLY A 389 9.68 -2.89 19.45
CA GLY A 389 8.40 -3.58 19.47
C GLY A 389 8.25 -4.53 20.66
N ILE A 390 9.26 -5.36 20.95
CA ILE A 390 9.21 -6.30 22.08
C ILE A 390 9.15 -5.56 23.41
N ILE A 391 9.98 -4.53 23.59
CA ILE A 391 9.98 -3.71 24.82
C ILE A 391 8.60 -3.07 25.02
N TRP A 392 8.06 -2.43 23.98
CA TRP A 392 6.77 -1.77 24.08
C TRP A 392 5.63 -2.78 24.31
N TRP A 393 5.67 -3.93 23.65
CA TRP A 393 4.70 -5.00 23.87
C TRP A 393 4.72 -5.52 25.31
N LEU A 394 5.90 -5.78 25.89
CA LEU A 394 6.04 -6.20 27.29
C LEU A 394 5.50 -5.15 28.26
N LEU A 395 5.80 -3.87 28.04
CA LEU A 395 5.24 -2.78 28.85
C LEU A 395 3.71 -2.78 28.76
N THR A 396 3.16 -2.94 27.56
CA THR A 396 1.71 -3.00 27.36
C THR A 396 1.08 -4.16 28.12
N LEU A 397 1.72 -5.34 28.14
CA LEU A 397 1.28 -6.50 28.93
C LEU A 397 1.32 -6.23 30.45
N LEU A 398 2.43 -5.69 30.95
CA LEU A 398 2.61 -5.36 32.38
C LEU A 398 1.65 -4.26 32.88
N GLY A 399 1.15 -3.45 31.97
CA GLY A 399 0.17 -2.40 32.23
C GLY A 399 -1.27 -2.75 31.90
N ALA A 400 -1.60 -4.05 31.81
CA ALA A 400 -2.94 -4.54 31.50
C ALA A 400 -3.55 -3.92 30.22
N GLY A 401 -2.75 -3.81 29.16
CA GLY A 401 -3.15 -3.21 27.88
C GLY A 401 -2.75 -1.75 27.69
N SER A 402 -2.18 -1.10 28.71
CA SER A 402 -1.66 0.27 28.61
C SER A 402 -0.15 0.31 28.79
N GLY A 403 0.58 0.72 27.75
CA GLY A 403 2.03 0.91 27.84
C GLY A 403 2.45 1.96 28.89
N ILE A 404 1.62 2.98 29.13
CA ILE A 404 1.88 4.02 30.14
C ILE A 404 1.81 3.42 31.55
N ILE A 405 0.75 2.66 31.84
CA ILE A 405 0.62 1.94 33.12
C ILE A 405 1.75 0.93 33.24
N GLY A 406 2.13 0.29 32.14
CA GLY A 406 3.27 -0.62 32.06
C GLY A 406 4.59 0.01 32.49
N ILE A 407 4.90 1.19 31.96
CA ILE A 407 6.10 1.96 32.34
C ILE A 407 6.07 2.31 33.83
N PHE A 408 4.93 2.81 34.32
CA PHE A 408 4.76 3.11 35.74
C PHE A 408 4.98 1.87 36.62
N ASN A 409 4.33 0.76 36.29
CA ASN A 409 4.47 -0.53 36.99
C ASN A 409 5.91 -1.07 36.93
N PHE A 410 6.58 -0.92 35.78
CA PHE A 410 7.98 -1.33 35.62
C PHE A 410 8.90 -0.54 36.54
N PHE A 411 8.80 0.80 36.57
CA PHE A 411 9.64 1.62 37.45
C PHE A 411 9.26 1.44 38.93
N LEU A 412 7.98 1.28 39.26
CA LEU A 412 7.52 0.95 40.61
C LEU A 412 8.11 -0.40 41.07
N GLY A 413 8.04 -1.42 40.22
CA GLY A 413 8.62 -2.74 40.48
C GLY A 413 10.15 -2.70 40.59
N LEU A 414 10.83 -1.93 39.73
CA LEU A 414 12.28 -1.72 39.82
C LEU A 414 12.66 -1.03 41.13
N SER A 415 11.90 -0.01 41.55
CA SER A 415 12.12 0.73 42.79
C SER A 415 11.85 -0.15 44.02
N ALA A 416 10.82 -0.99 43.98
CA ALA A 416 10.54 -1.98 45.01
C ALA A 416 11.62 -3.07 45.06
N TRP A 417 12.14 -3.52 43.91
CA TRP A 417 13.21 -4.51 43.82
C TRP A 417 14.56 -3.97 44.30
N THR A 418 14.92 -2.74 43.91
CA THR A 418 16.12 -2.06 44.42
C THR A 418 15.99 -1.84 45.93
N TRP A 419 14.83 -1.39 46.42
CA TRP A 419 14.56 -1.28 47.86
C TRP A 419 14.68 -2.63 48.58
N TRP A 420 14.14 -3.72 48.01
CA TRP A 420 14.28 -5.06 48.56
C TRP A 420 15.76 -5.46 48.63
N LYS A 421 16.54 -5.26 47.56
CA LYS A 421 17.97 -5.61 47.52
C LYS A 421 18.85 -4.77 48.42
N ILE A 422 18.44 -3.55 48.74
CA ILE A 422 19.16 -2.64 49.64
C ILE A 422 18.85 -2.94 51.12
N LYS A 423 17.84 -3.75 51.44
CA LYS A 423 17.66 -4.21 52.83
C LYS A 423 18.93 -4.93 53.28
N PRO A 424 19.61 -4.46 54.34
CA PRO A 424 20.71 -5.21 54.91
C PRO A 424 20.16 -6.55 55.35
N ALA A 425 20.92 -7.63 55.14
CA ALA A 425 20.78 -8.83 55.92
C ALA A 425 21.20 -8.54 57.38
N GLY A 426 20.48 -7.66 58.07
CA GLY A 426 20.54 -7.55 59.53
C GLY A 426 19.69 -8.69 60.05
N GLY A 427 20.23 -9.70 60.71
CA GLY A 427 21.36 -9.68 61.62
C GLY A 427 20.83 -10.41 62.82
N GLY A 428 21.07 -11.72 62.88
CA GLY A 428 20.72 -12.55 64.02
C GLY A 428 21.36 -11.94 65.27
N HIS A 429 20.55 -11.31 66.12
CA HIS A 429 20.95 -11.11 67.50
C HIS A 429 20.78 -12.45 68.21
N ASN A 430 21.93 -13.03 68.53
CA ASN A 430 22.09 -14.15 69.43
C ASN A 430 21.34 -13.91 70.74
N ALA A 431 20.78 -15.01 71.22
CA ALA A 431 20.22 -15.17 72.55
C ALA A 431 21.27 -14.97 73.66
N THR A 432 20.78 -14.51 74.82
CA THR A 432 21.17 -14.89 76.20
C THR A 432 22.65 -14.90 76.58
N VAL A 433 23.02 -14.14 77.63
CA VAL A 433 22.96 -14.51 79.06
C VAL A 433 22.82 -13.24 79.89
#